data_AF-A0A961DJJ2-F1
#
_entry.id   AF-A0A961DJJ2-F1
#
_cell.length_a   1.000
_cell.length_b   1.000
_cell.length_c   1.000
_cell.angle_alpha   90.00
_cell.angle_beta   90.00
_cell.angle_gamma   90.00
#
_symmetry.space_group_name_H-M   'P 1'
#
loop_
_entity.id
_entity.type
_entity.pdbx_description
1 polymer ?
#
loop_
_entity_poly.entity_id
_entity_poly.type
_entity_poly.pdbx_seq_one_letter_code
_entity_poly.pdbx_strand_id
1 'polypeptide(L)' 'FVDRLYDARIRVIATGIPLDEVFAPDMLAGGYRKKYLRAMSRLMSLTSGSLD' A
#
# COMPACT_ATOMS: atom_id res chain seq x y z
N PHE A 1 9.53 4.85 0.51
CA PHE A 1 9.65 4.07 -0.74
C PHE A 1 8.33 4.03 -1.48
N VAL A 2 7.26 3.46 -0.90
CA VAL A 2 5.89 3.42 -1.50
C VAL A 2 5.44 4.77 -2.05
N ASP A 3 5.68 5.85 -1.30
CA ASP A 3 5.35 7.22 -1.71
C ASP A 3 5.94 7.58 -3.07
N ARG A 4 7.21 7.26 -3.33
CA ARG A 4 7.87 7.56 -4.61
C ARG A 4 7.28 6.75 -5.77
N LEU A 5 6.92 5.48 -5.52
CA LEU A 5 6.25 4.65 -6.54
C LEU A 5 4.88 5.24 -6.90
N TYR A 6 4.16 5.71 -5.88
CA TYR A 6 2.86 6.34 -6.03
C TYR A 6 2.95 7.65 -6.82
N ASP A 7 3.90 8.52 -6.45
CA ASP A 7 4.13 9.79 -7.12
C ASP A 7 4.56 9.59 -8.58
N ALA A 8 5.37 8.56 -8.84
CA ALA A 8 5.81 8.19 -10.19
C ALA A 8 4.79 7.33 -10.98
N ARG A 9 3.62 7.05 -10.41
CA ARG A 9 2.56 6.23 -11.02
C ARG A 9 3.05 4.87 -11.54
N ILE A 10 3.99 4.26 -10.84
CA ILE A 10 4.56 2.97 -11.23
C ILE A 10 3.57 1.86 -10.88
N ARG A 11 3.09 1.14 -11.89
CA ARG A 11 2.19 -0.01 -11.70
C ARG A 11 2.86 -1.06 -10.82
N VAL A 12 2.14 -1.51 -9.80
CA VAL A 12 2.58 -2.59 -8.91
C VAL A 12 1.79 -3.85 -9.25
N ILE A 13 2.47 -5.00 -9.25
CA ILE A 13 1.82 -6.31 -9.35
C ILE A 13 1.90 -6.96 -7.97
N ALA A 14 0.74 -7.24 -7.36
CA ALA A 14 0.65 -7.91 -6.08
C ALA A 14 0.39 -9.41 -6.29
N THR A 15 1.10 -10.25 -5.54
CA THR A 15 0.93 -11.71 -5.54
C THR A 15 1.09 -12.24 -4.11
N GLY A 16 0.50 -13.38 -3.81
CA GLY A 16 0.56 -13.99 -2.48
C GLY A 16 -0.40 -13.31 -1.50
N ILE A 17 0.14 -12.56 -0.54
CA ILE A 17 -0.62 -11.97 0.57
C ILE A 17 -1.48 -10.80 0.07
N PRO A 18 -2.77 -10.72 0.45
CA PRO A 18 -3.63 -9.57 0.17
C PRO A 18 -3.02 -8.25 0.69
N LEU A 19 -3.15 -7.17 -0.07
CA LEU A 19 -2.53 -5.89 0.28
C LEU A 19 -3.09 -5.27 1.56
N ASP A 20 -4.32 -5.60 1.94
CA ASP A 20 -4.95 -5.19 3.20
C ASP A 20 -4.43 -5.96 4.43
N GLU A 21 -3.62 -7.00 4.21
CA GLU A 21 -3.03 -7.84 5.26
C GLU A 21 -1.49 -7.73 5.36
N VAL A 22 -0.84 -6.91 4.54
CA VAL A 22 0.63 -6.80 4.51
C VAL A 22 1.26 -6.18 5.77
N PHE A 23 0.44 -5.54 6.61
CA PHE A 23 0.85 -5.02 7.91
C PHE A 23 0.17 -5.79 9.02
N ALA A 24 0.98 -6.33 9.94
CA ALA A 24 0.47 -7.09 11.07
C ALA A 24 -0.44 -6.23 11.97
N PRO A 25 -1.43 -6.83 12.66
CA PRO A 25 -2.34 -6.11 13.55
C PRO A 25 -1.64 -5.23 14.59
N ASP A 26 -0.55 -5.69 15.19
CA ASP A 26 0.21 -4.95 16.20
C ASP A 26 0.85 -3.67 15.63
N MET A 27 1.24 -3.68 14.35
CA MET A 27 1.75 -2.48 13.67
C MET A 27 0.63 -1.46 13.46
N LEU A 28 -0.58 -1.93 13.18
CA LEU A 28 -1.77 -1.08 13.04
C LEU A 28 -2.30 -0.58 14.39
N ALA A 29 -2.01 -1.26 15.50
CA ALA A 29 -2.32 -0.81 16.85
C ALA A 29 -1.31 0.23 17.38
N GLY A 30 -0.12 0.32 16.77
CA GLY A 30 0.95 1.21 17.20
C GLY A 30 0.82 2.67 16.73
N GLY A 31 1.70 3.53 17.24
CA GLY A 31 1.72 4.98 16.94
C GLY A 31 1.96 5.34 15.46
N TYR A 32 2.43 4.39 14.65
CA TYR A 32 2.64 4.59 13.21
C TYR A 32 1.45 4.14 12.33
N ARG A 33 0.30 3.78 12.91
CA ARG A 33 -0.91 3.34 12.19
C ARG A 33 -1.21 4.14 10.91
N LYS A 34 -1.22 5.47 10.99
CA LYS A 34 -1.51 6.35 9.84
C LYS A 34 -0.52 6.17 8.68
N LYS A 35 0.75 5.89 8.98
CA LYS A 35 1.79 5.64 7.97
C LYS A 35 1.55 4.31 7.26
N TYR A 36 1.16 3.26 7.98
CA TYR A 36 0.86 1.94 7.40
C TYR A 36 -0.40 1.98 6.55
N LEU A 37 -1.49 2.57 7.05
CA LEU A 37 -2.73 2.74 6.28
C LEU A 37 -2.49 3.56 5.01
N ARG A 38 -1.64 4.60 5.08
CA ARG A 38 -1.24 5.39 3.92
C ARG A 38 -0.46 4.57 2.89
N ALA A 39 0.50 3.76 3.32
CA ALA A 39 1.25 2.89 2.43
C ALA A 39 0.33 1.85 1.74
N MET A 40 -0.55 1.23 2.51
CA MET A 40 -1.52 0.24 2.04
C MET A 40 -2.47 0.81 0.98
N SER A 41 -3.07 1.97 1.23
CA SER A 41 -3.95 2.66 0.29
C SER A 41 -3.25 2.99 -1.03
N ARG A 42 -1.98 3.45 -0.98
CA ARG A 42 -1.19 3.75 -2.18
C ARG A 42 -0.86 2.49 -2.97
N LEU A 43 -0.47 1.41 -2.31
CA LEU A 43 -0.22 0.12 -2.98
C LEU A 43 -1.48 -0.39 -3.68
N MET A 44 -2.64 -0.35 -3.00
CA MET A 44 -3.91 -0.75 -3.61
C MET A 44 -4.21 0.08 -4.87
N SER A 45 -4.05 1.41 -4.81
CA SER A 45 -4.25 2.29 -5.97
C SER A 45 -3.30 1.99 -7.14
N LEU A 46 -2.08 1.50 -6.88
CA LEU A 46 -1.12 1.14 -7.91
C LEU A 46 -1.33 -0.27 -8.49
N THR A 47 -2.20 -1.07 -7.86
CA THR A 47 -2.60 -2.40 -8.33
C THR A 47 -3.94 -2.40 -9.07
N SER A 48 -4.89 -1.55 -8.65
CA SER A 48 -6.26 -1.51 -9.19
C SER A 48 -6.45 -0.61 -10.41
N GLY A 49 -5.42 0.13 -10.83
CA GLY A 49 -5.54 1.10 -11.91
C GLY A 49 -5.86 0.48 -13.27
N SER A 50 -7.10 0.68 -13.73
CA SER A 50 -7.31 1.26 -15.07
C SER A 50 -6.41 2.48 -15.15
N LEU A 51 -5.41 2.42 -16.02
CA LEU A 51 -4.58 3.57 -16.35
C LEU A 51 -5.39 4.38 -17.36
N ASP A 52 -6.16 5.35 -16.87
CA ASP A 52 -6.79 6.35 -17.73
C ASP A 52 -5.72 7.34 -18.25
#